data_AF-A0A2T2SLY3-F1
#
_entry.id   AF-A0A2T2SLY3-F1
#
_cell.length_a   1.000
_cell.length_b   1.000
_cell.length_c   1.000
_cell.angle_alpha   90.00
_cell.angle_beta   90.00
_cell.angle_gamma   90.00
#
_symmetry.space_group_name_H-M   'P 1'
#
loop_
_entity.id
_entity.type
_entity.pdbx_description
1 polymer ?
#
loop_
_entity_poly.entity_id
_entity_poly.type
_entity_poly.pdbx_seq_one_letter_code
_entity_poly.pdbx_strand_id
1 'polypeptide(L)'
;MNAASPVDDAASPENNGEPDADVFVIGAGLAGLACAYACSKPPTGSAGACEQLLDYDALRLGRFYSGALVHLNDPDGSGAFHRVADLLRHPRDLPATLLSPVGTLADKLRVGYLRWALQNTPLRELFDRPETTTAEALRERWGFSETIIDRFFRPFLGGIFLEDELRTSSRMFAFVFRMFSRGAAALPAAGMQAIPRQLAGALPEGTLRLGARVASVEGQSVEEQTVRLESGEALDAPAVVVATEAPEARRLLKRDDGHPEDDIHPEDDIPPAAHRSTATVYFAAGRAPTDEAVLMLNGDGGAGPVNTVTVPSNVQPAYAPPDKALISASVLGAPSASDEELQAAVRKQLRSWFGAGVEGWRALRT
;
A
#
# COMPACT_ATOMS: atom_id res chain seq x y z
N MET A 1 -3.08 -10.71 -83.16
CA MET A 1 -2.91 -9.51 -82.33
C MET A 1 -4.14 -9.36 -81.46
N ASN A 2 -4.08 -9.85 -80.23
CA ASN A 2 -4.71 -9.20 -79.08
C ASN A 2 -4.05 -9.78 -77.83
N ALA A 3 -3.32 -8.90 -77.15
CA ALA A 3 -2.46 -9.22 -76.03
C ALA A 3 -3.30 -9.27 -74.74
N ALA A 4 -3.03 -10.28 -73.92
CA ALA A 4 -3.45 -10.33 -72.54
C ALA A 4 -2.70 -9.24 -71.75
N SER A 5 -3.43 -8.50 -70.90
CA SER A 5 -2.84 -7.61 -69.88
C SER A 5 -2.78 -8.38 -68.56
N PRO A 6 -1.68 -8.28 -67.79
CA PRO A 6 -1.56 -8.96 -66.51
C PRO A 6 -2.25 -8.16 -65.40
N VAL A 7 -2.84 -8.88 -64.46
CA VAL A 7 -3.35 -8.35 -63.18
C VAL A 7 -2.13 -8.22 -62.25
N ASP A 8 -1.91 -7.00 -61.74
CA ASP A 8 -0.96 -6.73 -60.66
C ASP A 8 -1.50 -7.32 -59.35
N ASP A 9 -0.91 -8.41 -58.88
CA ASP A 9 -0.99 -8.85 -57.49
C ASP A 9 -0.08 -7.96 -56.66
N ALA A 10 -0.65 -6.94 -56.02
CA ALA A 10 0.01 -6.21 -54.95
C ALA A 10 0.14 -7.14 -53.73
N ALA A 11 1.34 -7.66 -53.51
CA ALA A 11 1.70 -8.43 -52.34
C ALA A 11 1.37 -7.65 -51.06
N SER A 12 0.42 -8.16 -50.29
CA SER A 12 0.26 -7.83 -48.87
C SER A 12 1.56 -8.20 -48.13
N PRO A 13 2.07 -7.36 -47.21
CA PRO A 13 3.26 -7.73 -46.45
C PRO A 13 2.91 -8.93 -45.56
N GLU A 14 3.62 -10.04 -45.78
CA GLU A 14 3.64 -11.19 -44.87
C GLU A 14 4.13 -10.70 -43.51
N ASN A 15 3.22 -10.66 -42.54
CA ASN A 15 3.58 -10.51 -41.13
C ASN A 15 4.23 -11.82 -40.71
N ASN A 16 5.56 -11.89 -40.72
CA ASN A 16 6.31 -13.02 -40.19
C ASN A 16 6.02 -13.10 -38.69
N GLY A 17 5.11 -14.00 -38.30
CA GLY A 17 4.53 -14.13 -36.95
C GLY A 17 5.49 -14.63 -35.88
N GLU A 18 6.62 -13.96 -35.69
CA GLU A 18 7.44 -14.11 -34.50
C GLU A 18 6.94 -13.11 -33.45
N PRO A 19 6.62 -13.54 -32.21
CA PRO A 19 6.08 -12.66 -31.20
C PRO A 19 7.09 -11.56 -30.82
N ASP A 20 6.59 -10.35 -30.59
CA ASP A 20 7.41 -9.18 -30.24
C ASP A 20 8.10 -9.37 -28.87
N ALA A 21 7.48 -10.14 -27.99
CA ALA A 21 8.01 -10.53 -26.69
C ALA A 21 7.33 -11.81 -26.18
N ASP A 22 7.98 -12.54 -25.26
CA ASP A 22 7.37 -13.69 -24.57
C ASP A 22 6.24 -13.26 -23.62
N VAL A 23 6.36 -12.07 -23.01
CA VAL A 23 5.39 -11.52 -22.04
C VAL A 23 5.32 -10.00 -22.14
N PHE A 24 4.11 -9.45 -22.26
CA PHE A 24 3.86 -8.02 -22.01
C PHE A 24 3.30 -7.77 -20.61
N VAL A 25 3.83 -6.76 -19.90
CA VAL A 25 3.30 -6.32 -18.60
C VAL A 25 2.67 -4.94 -18.76
N ILE A 26 1.36 -4.84 -18.49
CA ILE A 26 0.60 -3.60 -18.58
C ILE A 26 0.55 -2.94 -17.20
N GLY A 27 1.04 -1.70 -17.13
CA GLY A 27 1.09 -0.91 -15.90
C GLY A 27 2.51 -0.79 -15.35
N ALA A 28 3.05 0.44 -15.32
CA ALA A 28 4.41 0.72 -14.83
C ALA A 28 4.43 1.09 -13.33
N GLY A 29 3.46 0.62 -12.55
CA GLY A 29 3.44 0.74 -11.10
C GLY A 29 4.41 -0.24 -10.43
N LEU A 30 4.48 -0.22 -9.10
CA LEU A 30 5.34 -1.14 -8.33
C LEU A 30 5.06 -2.62 -8.66
N ALA A 31 3.79 -3.00 -8.81
CA ALA A 31 3.39 -4.37 -9.15
C ALA A 31 3.93 -4.77 -10.53
N GLY A 32 3.68 -3.96 -11.57
CA GLY A 32 4.14 -4.27 -12.92
C GLY A 32 5.67 -4.27 -13.05
N LEU A 33 6.36 -3.35 -12.37
CA LEU A 33 7.83 -3.36 -12.32
C LEU A 33 8.39 -4.61 -11.64
N ALA A 34 7.77 -5.06 -10.55
CA ALA A 34 8.16 -6.30 -9.88
C ALA A 34 7.88 -7.53 -10.76
N CYS A 35 6.75 -7.57 -11.47
CA CYS A 35 6.43 -8.62 -12.44
C CYS A 35 7.46 -8.66 -13.58
N ALA A 36 7.73 -7.51 -14.22
CA ALA A 36 8.73 -7.41 -15.28
C ALA A 36 10.11 -7.87 -14.81
N TYR A 37 10.50 -7.49 -13.59
CA TYR A 37 11.75 -7.95 -13.00
C TYR A 37 11.77 -9.47 -12.82
N ALA A 38 10.71 -10.06 -12.27
CA ALA A 38 10.60 -11.51 -12.07
C ALA A 38 10.63 -12.29 -13.40
N CYS A 39 10.05 -11.75 -14.47
CA CYS A 39 10.15 -12.31 -15.82
C CYS A 39 11.59 -12.24 -16.36
N SER A 40 12.33 -11.16 -16.06
CA SER A 40 13.71 -10.96 -16.54
C SER A 40 14.76 -11.77 -15.77
N LYS A 41 14.52 -12.05 -14.48
CA LYS A 41 15.43 -12.75 -13.58
C LYS A 41 14.62 -13.62 -12.61
N PRO A 42 14.60 -14.94 -12.78
CA PRO A 42 13.90 -15.81 -11.84
C PRO A 42 14.52 -15.69 -10.44
N PRO A 43 13.71 -15.64 -9.37
CA PRO A 43 14.20 -15.49 -8.01
C PRO A 43 15.13 -16.66 -7.63
N THR A 44 16.30 -16.32 -7.08
CA THR A 44 17.31 -17.29 -6.63
C THR A 44 17.44 -17.22 -5.11
N GLY A 45 16.88 -18.22 -4.41
CA GLY A 45 17.15 -18.46 -2.99
C GLY A 45 15.98 -18.23 -2.02
N SER A 46 16.30 -18.31 -0.72
CA SER A 46 15.34 -18.35 0.39
C SER A 46 15.07 -17.00 1.07
N ALA A 47 15.63 -15.90 0.55
CA ALA A 47 15.42 -14.55 1.08
C ALA A 47 13.97 -14.07 0.82
N GLY A 48 13.47 -13.09 1.58
CA GLY A 48 12.13 -12.55 1.33
C GLY A 48 12.04 -11.90 -0.06
N ALA A 49 10.88 -11.96 -0.73
CA ALA A 49 10.73 -11.47 -2.11
C ALA A 49 11.27 -10.04 -2.31
N CYS A 50 11.02 -9.11 -1.37
CA CYS A 50 11.55 -7.75 -1.45
C CYS A 50 13.09 -7.67 -1.31
N GLU A 51 13.71 -8.51 -0.49
CA GLU A 51 15.17 -8.54 -0.31
C GLU A 51 15.89 -9.06 -1.56
N GLN A 52 15.19 -9.83 -2.39
CA GLN A 52 15.72 -10.29 -3.69
C GLN A 52 15.57 -9.25 -4.80
N LEU A 53 14.59 -8.34 -4.66
CA LEU A 53 14.24 -7.34 -5.66
C LEU A 53 14.90 -5.98 -5.43
N LEU A 54 15.23 -5.65 -4.18
CA LEU A 54 15.64 -4.31 -3.77
C LEU A 54 16.98 -4.32 -3.05
N ASP A 55 17.84 -3.37 -3.41
CA ASP A 55 19.07 -3.07 -2.67
C ASP A 55 18.74 -2.06 -1.57
N TYR A 56 18.61 -2.57 -0.33
CA TYR A 56 18.28 -1.78 0.85
C TYR A 56 19.40 -0.83 1.28
N ASP A 57 20.65 -1.16 0.99
CA ASP A 57 21.80 -0.30 1.32
C ASP A 57 21.77 0.95 0.44
N ALA A 58 21.50 0.79 -0.86
CA ALA A 58 21.29 1.90 -1.77
C ALA A 58 20.08 2.77 -1.40
N LEU A 59 19.01 2.17 -0.86
CA LEU A 59 17.82 2.91 -0.40
C LEU A 59 18.06 3.71 0.88
N ARG A 60 19.08 3.37 1.68
CA ARG A 60 19.41 4.02 2.97
C ARG A 60 18.17 4.22 3.85
N LEU A 61 17.53 3.10 4.18
CA LEU A 61 16.25 3.06 4.87
C LEU A 61 16.32 3.68 6.29
N GLY A 62 15.58 4.77 6.50
CA GLY A 62 15.28 5.31 7.82
C GLY A 62 14.15 4.52 8.46
N ARG A 63 14.35 4.01 9.68
CA ARG A 63 13.41 3.06 10.31
C ARG A 63 12.52 3.76 11.32
N PHE A 64 11.25 3.38 11.34
CA PHE A 64 10.35 3.72 12.43
C PHE A 64 10.72 2.95 13.69
N TYR A 65 10.47 3.57 14.83
CA TYR A 65 10.38 2.90 16.12
C TYR A 65 9.36 1.74 16.02
N SER A 66 9.70 0.58 16.59
CA SER A 66 8.82 -0.60 16.56
C SER A 66 7.74 -0.48 17.65
N GLY A 67 6.71 0.28 17.33
CA GLY A 67 5.58 0.57 18.21
C GLY A 67 4.83 1.82 17.78
N ALA A 68 3.95 2.30 18.64
CA ALA A 68 3.17 3.50 18.41
C ALA A 68 2.98 4.31 19.70
N LEU A 69 2.67 5.59 19.53
CA LEU A 69 2.10 6.43 20.58
C LEU A 69 0.60 6.55 20.32
N VAL A 70 -0.23 6.19 21.28
CA VAL A 70 -1.68 6.30 21.17
C VAL A 70 -2.13 7.53 21.96
N HIS A 71 -2.71 8.52 21.27
CA HIS A 71 -3.35 9.65 21.93
C HIS A 71 -4.66 9.19 22.55
N LEU A 72 -4.85 9.49 23.83
CA LEU A 72 -6.13 9.32 24.53
C LEU A 72 -6.52 10.64 25.19
N ASN A 73 -7.78 11.04 25.03
CA ASN A 73 -8.41 12.13 25.73
C ASN A 73 -8.84 11.64 27.12
N ASP A 74 -8.54 12.46 28.11
CA ASP A 74 -9.06 12.33 29.46
C ASP A 74 -10.47 12.93 29.55
N PRO A 75 -11.30 12.50 30.51
CA PRO A 75 -12.67 12.99 30.68
C PRO A 75 -12.78 14.50 30.94
N ASP A 76 -11.69 15.14 31.39
CA ASP A 76 -11.62 16.58 31.64
C ASP A 76 -11.28 17.41 30.39
N GLY A 77 -11.12 16.75 29.24
CA GLY A 77 -10.79 17.37 27.96
C GLY A 77 -9.30 17.60 27.73
N SER A 78 -8.44 17.20 28.68
CA SER A 78 -7.01 17.04 28.41
C SER A 78 -6.74 15.73 27.66
N GLY A 79 -5.51 15.48 27.23
CA GLY A 79 -5.15 14.24 26.57
C GLY A 79 -3.66 13.96 26.63
N ALA A 80 -3.29 12.69 26.52
CA ALA A 80 -1.93 12.24 26.64
C ALA A 80 -1.60 11.13 25.64
N PHE A 81 -0.33 11.08 25.24
CA PHE A 81 0.20 9.98 24.45
C PHE A 81 0.67 8.84 25.34
N HIS A 82 0.21 7.64 25.03
CA HIS A 82 0.60 6.41 25.71
C HIS A 82 1.35 5.47 24.77
N ARG A 83 2.49 4.97 25.23
CA ARG A 83 3.35 4.10 24.43
C ARG A 83 2.81 2.68 24.35
N VAL A 84 2.83 2.12 23.15
CA VAL A 84 2.66 0.70 22.86
C VAL A 84 3.91 0.23 22.09
N ALA A 85 4.81 -0.48 22.76
CA ALA A 85 6.09 -0.92 22.19
C ALA A 85 6.10 -2.42 21.86
N ASP A 86 6.89 -2.80 20.85
CA ASP A 86 7.33 -4.18 20.68
C ASP A 86 8.36 -4.54 21.76
N LEU A 87 7.89 -5.24 22.79
CA LEU A 87 8.64 -5.56 24.00
C LEU A 87 9.89 -6.41 23.77
N LEU A 88 9.95 -7.18 22.67
CA LEU A 88 11.13 -7.97 22.34
C LEU A 88 12.25 -7.09 21.75
N ARG A 89 11.88 -6.00 21.07
CA ARG A 89 12.84 -5.06 20.45
C ARG A 89 13.20 -3.92 21.39
N HIS A 90 12.27 -3.52 22.24
CA HIS A 90 12.40 -2.39 23.15
C HIS A 90 12.06 -2.81 24.59
N PRO A 91 12.87 -3.68 25.23
CA PRO A 91 12.56 -4.21 26.55
C PRO A 91 12.55 -3.14 27.65
N ARG A 92 13.23 -2.01 27.43
CA ARG A 92 13.25 -0.87 28.36
C ARG A 92 11.89 -0.17 28.46
N ASP A 93 11.05 -0.27 27.43
CA ASP A 93 9.73 0.35 27.37
C ASP A 93 8.61 -0.55 27.93
N LEU A 94 8.99 -1.69 28.52
CA LEU A 94 8.08 -2.64 29.16
C LEU A 94 7.19 -2.00 30.24
N PRO A 95 7.72 -1.21 31.21
CA PRO A 95 6.87 -0.64 32.25
C PRO A 95 5.84 0.35 31.68
N ALA A 96 6.27 1.23 30.76
CA ALA A 96 5.38 2.20 30.12
C ALA A 96 4.27 1.51 29.30
N THR A 97 4.61 0.45 28.57
CA THR A 97 3.65 -0.33 27.79
C THR A 97 2.68 -1.09 28.70
N LEU A 98 3.15 -1.71 29.79
CA LEU A 98 2.31 -2.47 30.72
C LEU A 98 1.40 -1.59 31.58
N LEU A 99 1.80 -0.35 31.88
CA LEU A 99 0.99 0.61 32.63
C LEU A 99 0.07 1.46 31.75
N SER A 100 0.24 1.42 30.43
CA SER A 100 -0.60 2.16 29.48
C SER A 100 -2.09 1.80 29.56
N PRO A 101 -3.01 2.78 29.58
CA PRO A 101 -4.46 2.56 29.57
C PRO A 101 -5.02 2.17 28.19
N VAL A 102 -4.17 1.98 27.16
CA VAL A 102 -4.61 1.60 25.80
C VAL A 102 -5.34 0.26 25.77
N GLY A 103 -5.01 -0.67 26.67
CA GLY A 103 -5.66 -1.96 26.79
C GLY A 103 -5.40 -2.61 28.14
N THR A 104 -6.08 -3.72 28.41
CA THR A 104 -5.89 -4.46 29.67
C THR A 104 -4.55 -5.20 29.69
N LEU A 105 -4.11 -5.65 30.87
CA LEU A 105 -2.93 -6.53 30.95
C LEU A 105 -3.12 -7.82 30.14
N ALA A 106 -4.34 -8.38 30.15
CA ALA A 106 -4.67 -9.56 29.35
C ALA A 106 -4.54 -9.30 27.85
N ASP A 107 -4.93 -8.12 27.37
CA ASP A 107 -4.74 -7.73 25.97
C ASP A 107 -3.25 -7.66 25.59
N LYS A 108 -2.40 -7.13 26.48
CA LYS A 108 -0.95 -7.03 26.23
C LYS A 108 -0.31 -8.41 26.13
N LEU A 109 -0.73 -9.36 26.97
CA LEU A 109 -0.31 -10.76 26.86
C LEU A 109 -0.80 -11.40 25.55
N ARG A 110 -2.04 -11.10 25.14
CA ARG A 110 -2.59 -11.57 23.86
C ARG A 110 -1.86 -11.00 22.65
N VAL A 111 -1.38 -9.76 22.69
CA VAL A 111 -0.51 -9.20 21.64
C VAL A 111 0.78 -10.02 21.52
N GLY A 112 1.40 -10.37 22.65
CA GLY A 112 2.57 -11.25 22.68
C GLY A 112 2.29 -12.65 22.10
N TYR A 113 1.17 -13.25 22.48
CA TYR A 113 0.73 -14.55 21.96
C TYR A 113 0.41 -14.50 20.45
N LEU A 114 -0.35 -13.50 20.01
CA LEU A 114 -0.66 -13.23 18.60
C LEU A 114 0.63 -13.15 17.77
N ARG A 115 1.59 -12.34 18.23
CA ARG A 115 2.90 -12.21 17.58
C ARG A 115 3.58 -13.56 17.48
N TRP A 116 3.71 -14.29 18.59
CA TRP A 116 4.37 -15.59 18.61
C TRP A 116 3.70 -16.58 17.65
N ALA A 117 2.38 -16.72 17.74
CA ALA A 117 1.61 -17.63 16.89
C ALA A 117 1.79 -17.27 15.41
N LEU A 118 1.63 -15.99 15.05
CA LEU A 118 1.76 -15.54 13.68
C LEU A 118 3.19 -15.63 13.13
N GLN A 119 4.24 -15.52 13.95
CA GLN A 119 5.62 -15.75 13.50
C GLN A 119 5.93 -17.23 13.25
N ASN A 120 5.28 -18.14 13.99
CA ASN A 120 5.51 -19.58 13.89
C ASN A 120 4.58 -20.30 12.89
N THR A 121 3.65 -19.60 12.25
CA THR A 121 2.79 -20.17 11.19
C THR A 121 3.32 -19.89 9.78
N PRO A 122 3.46 -20.87 8.87
CA PRO A 122 3.80 -20.62 7.47
C PRO A 122 2.82 -19.65 6.76
N LEU A 123 3.31 -18.81 5.85
CA LEU A 123 2.45 -17.84 5.15
C LEU A 123 1.29 -18.49 4.41
N ARG A 124 1.54 -19.61 3.73
CA ARG A 124 0.50 -20.36 3.01
C ARG A 124 -0.64 -20.78 3.94
N GLU A 125 -0.31 -21.31 5.12
CA GLU A 125 -1.31 -21.69 6.12
C GLU A 125 -2.12 -20.47 6.62
N LEU A 126 -1.51 -19.29 6.73
CA LEU A 126 -2.27 -18.07 7.08
C LEU A 126 -3.32 -17.71 6.04
N PHE A 127 -3.00 -17.87 4.75
CA PHE A 127 -3.92 -17.58 3.65
C PHE A 127 -4.96 -18.69 3.44
N ASP A 128 -4.66 -19.94 3.81
CA ASP A 128 -5.59 -21.07 3.70
C ASP A 128 -6.64 -21.12 4.83
N ARG A 129 -6.47 -20.35 5.91
CA ARG A 129 -7.44 -20.30 7.05
C ARG A 129 -8.83 -19.85 6.61
N PRO A 130 -9.91 -20.27 7.28
CA PRO A 130 -11.25 -19.71 7.05
C PRO A 130 -11.24 -18.17 7.17
N GLU A 131 -11.79 -17.52 6.15
CA GLU A 131 -11.86 -16.07 6.07
C GLU A 131 -13.03 -15.52 6.89
N THR A 132 -12.74 -14.48 7.65
CA THR A 132 -13.68 -13.69 8.45
C THR A 132 -13.26 -12.23 8.37
N THR A 133 -14.01 -11.31 8.97
CA THR A 133 -13.52 -9.94 9.15
C THR A 133 -12.36 -9.90 10.16
N THR A 134 -11.56 -8.84 10.08
CA THR A 134 -10.51 -8.56 11.07
C THR A 134 -11.11 -8.30 12.44
N ALA A 135 -12.23 -7.57 12.52
CA ALA A 135 -12.96 -7.33 13.77
C ALA A 135 -13.35 -8.64 14.48
N GLU A 136 -14.00 -9.57 13.77
CA GLU A 136 -14.38 -10.88 14.31
C GLU A 136 -13.16 -11.68 14.75
N ALA A 137 -12.09 -11.69 13.94
CA ALA A 137 -10.88 -12.40 14.32
C ALA A 137 -10.23 -11.84 15.59
N LEU A 138 -10.15 -10.52 15.75
CA LEU A 138 -9.60 -9.90 16.95
C LEU A 138 -10.42 -10.27 18.20
N ARG A 139 -11.75 -10.22 18.10
CA ARG A 139 -12.66 -10.50 19.21
C ARG A 139 -12.73 -11.99 19.54
N GLU A 140 -13.08 -12.81 18.57
CA GLU A 140 -13.47 -14.20 18.79
C GLU A 140 -12.27 -15.15 18.78
N ARG A 141 -11.36 -14.98 17.82
CA ARG A 141 -10.19 -15.86 17.67
C ARG A 141 -9.07 -15.49 18.64
N TRP A 142 -8.80 -14.19 18.79
CA TRP A 142 -7.68 -13.71 19.62
C TRP A 142 -8.11 -13.22 21.00
N GLY A 143 -9.40 -13.01 21.24
CA GLY A 143 -9.93 -12.69 22.56
C GLY A 143 -9.60 -11.28 23.05
N PHE A 144 -9.31 -10.34 22.15
CA PHE A 144 -9.02 -8.96 22.52
C PHE A 144 -10.26 -8.24 23.05
N SER A 145 -10.07 -7.35 24.03
CA SER A 145 -11.14 -6.47 24.49
C SER A 145 -11.51 -5.42 23.44
N GLU A 146 -12.76 -4.94 23.44
CA GLU A 146 -13.17 -3.79 22.62
C GLU A 146 -12.28 -2.56 22.88
N THR A 147 -11.77 -2.41 24.12
CA THR A 147 -10.90 -1.28 24.48
C THR A 147 -9.64 -1.22 23.65
N ILE A 148 -8.88 -2.32 23.52
CA ILE A 148 -7.67 -2.31 22.70
C ILE A 148 -7.99 -2.35 21.21
N ILE A 149 -9.13 -2.95 20.83
CA ILE A 149 -9.60 -2.94 19.45
C ILE A 149 -9.81 -1.50 18.99
N ASP A 150 -10.56 -0.70 19.75
CA ASP A 150 -10.88 0.68 19.38
C ASP A 150 -9.69 1.63 19.54
N ARG A 151 -8.91 1.49 20.62
CA ARG A 151 -7.81 2.43 20.92
C ARG A 151 -6.54 2.19 20.10
N PHE A 152 -6.31 0.96 19.65
CA PHE A 152 -5.06 0.59 18.98
C PHE A 152 -5.29 -0.07 17.63
N PHE A 153 -5.97 -1.22 17.58
CA PHE A 153 -6.08 -1.97 16.34
C PHE A 153 -6.85 -1.23 15.26
N ARG A 154 -7.94 -0.55 15.61
CA ARG A 154 -8.78 0.21 14.69
C ARG A 154 -8.02 1.37 14.03
N PRO A 155 -7.38 2.30 14.76
CA PRO A 155 -6.63 3.38 14.12
C PRO A 155 -5.37 2.87 13.40
N PHE A 156 -4.67 1.88 13.97
CA PHE A 156 -3.47 1.31 13.37
C PHE A 156 -3.76 0.60 12.04
N LEU A 157 -4.68 -0.37 12.07
CA LEU A 157 -5.07 -1.12 10.88
C LEU A 157 -5.88 -0.25 9.93
N GLY A 158 -6.63 0.73 10.42
CA GLY A 158 -7.31 1.68 9.56
C GLY A 158 -6.36 2.54 8.76
N GLY A 159 -5.19 2.89 9.30
CA GLY A 159 -4.13 3.55 8.53
C GLY A 159 -3.50 2.66 7.45
N ILE A 160 -3.59 1.33 7.58
CA ILE A 160 -3.01 0.36 6.64
C ILE A 160 -4.03 -0.08 5.59
N PHE A 161 -5.26 -0.34 6.04
CA PHE A 161 -6.37 -0.83 5.24
C PHE A 161 -7.23 0.29 4.66
N LEU A 162 -7.02 1.53 5.11
CA LEU A 162 -7.76 2.72 4.69
C LEU A 162 -9.28 2.63 5.00
N GLU A 163 -9.63 2.00 6.12
CA GLU A 163 -10.99 1.85 6.63
C GLU A 163 -10.99 1.58 8.14
N ASP A 164 -12.00 2.02 8.86
CA ASP A 164 -12.08 1.90 10.32
C ASP A 164 -13.09 0.84 10.80
N GLU A 165 -13.87 0.20 9.92
CA GLU A 165 -14.83 -0.84 10.29
C GLU A 165 -14.14 -2.19 10.62
N LEU A 166 -12.87 -2.35 10.27
CA LEU A 166 -12.07 -3.58 10.35
C LEU A 166 -12.70 -4.74 9.57
N ARG A 167 -13.30 -4.42 8.42
CA ARG A 167 -13.94 -5.40 7.50
C ARG A 167 -12.95 -6.14 6.63
N THR A 168 -11.73 -5.63 6.52
CA THR A 168 -10.65 -6.29 5.79
C THR A 168 -10.46 -7.72 6.27
N SER A 169 -10.11 -8.61 5.33
CA SER A 169 -9.89 -10.04 5.57
C SER A 169 -9.00 -10.32 6.78
N SER A 170 -9.42 -11.24 7.64
CA SER A 170 -8.61 -11.72 8.77
C SER A 170 -7.29 -12.38 8.33
N ARG A 171 -7.23 -12.88 7.09
CA ARG A 171 -6.00 -13.40 6.46
C ARG A 171 -5.01 -12.26 6.19
N MET A 172 -5.49 -11.15 5.64
CA MET A 172 -4.68 -9.94 5.40
C MET A 172 -4.21 -9.31 6.71
N PHE A 173 -5.06 -9.26 7.74
CA PHE A 173 -4.63 -8.87 9.09
C PHE A 173 -3.48 -9.75 9.59
N ALA A 174 -3.60 -11.07 9.52
CA ALA A 174 -2.56 -11.99 9.98
C ALA A 174 -1.24 -11.79 9.21
N PHE A 175 -1.31 -11.61 7.89
CA PHE A 175 -0.17 -11.30 7.05
C PHE A 175 0.51 -9.99 7.47
N VAL A 176 -0.25 -8.89 7.54
CA VAL A 176 0.25 -7.56 7.90
C VAL A 176 0.88 -7.57 9.30
N PHE A 177 0.17 -8.12 10.28
CA PHE A 177 0.67 -8.18 11.66
C PHE A 177 1.95 -9.03 11.78
N ARG A 178 2.05 -10.13 11.02
CA ARG A 178 3.28 -10.92 10.91
C ARG A 178 4.44 -10.09 10.31
N MET A 179 4.19 -9.30 9.27
CA MET A 179 5.23 -8.46 8.66
C MET A 179 5.75 -7.38 9.63
N PHE A 180 4.85 -6.65 10.29
CA PHE A 180 5.23 -5.67 11.33
C PHE A 180 5.94 -6.32 12.53
N SER A 181 5.62 -7.57 12.82
CA SER A 181 6.31 -8.33 13.86
C SER A 181 7.71 -8.80 13.43
N ARG A 182 7.94 -9.03 12.13
CA ARG A 182 9.22 -9.52 11.59
C ARG A 182 10.22 -8.39 11.34
N GLY A 183 9.78 -7.27 10.75
CA GLY A 183 10.62 -6.13 10.37
C GLY A 183 10.16 -4.81 10.97
N ALA A 184 10.85 -3.72 10.63
CA ALA A 184 10.43 -2.36 10.94
C ALA A 184 9.88 -1.70 9.67
N ALA A 185 8.86 -0.86 9.81
CA ALA A 185 8.49 0.06 8.74
C ALA A 185 9.65 1.03 8.49
N ALA A 186 9.84 1.46 7.25
CA ALA A 186 10.96 2.33 6.89
C ALA A 186 10.66 3.24 5.68
N LEU A 187 11.43 4.31 5.56
CA LEU A 187 11.38 5.28 4.46
C LEU A 187 12.75 5.35 3.76
N PRO A 188 12.80 5.22 2.41
CA PRO A 188 14.04 5.44 1.67
C PRO A 188 14.55 6.87 1.78
N ALA A 189 15.86 7.07 1.79
CA ALA A 189 16.44 8.42 1.90
C ALA A 189 16.01 9.39 0.78
N ALA A 190 15.72 8.86 -0.41
CA ALA A 190 15.37 9.64 -1.59
C ALA A 190 13.86 9.63 -1.91
N GLY A 191 13.00 9.36 -0.93
CA GLY A 191 11.56 9.27 -1.14
C GLY A 191 11.10 7.86 -1.57
N MET A 192 9.81 7.60 -1.45
CA MET A 192 9.22 6.31 -1.88
C MET A 192 9.44 6.01 -3.37
N GLN A 193 9.61 7.04 -4.20
CA GLN A 193 9.90 6.90 -5.63
C GLN A 193 11.28 6.25 -5.91
N ALA A 194 12.17 6.17 -4.92
CA ALA A 194 13.44 5.45 -5.06
C ALA A 194 13.24 3.95 -5.36
N ILE A 195 12.19 3.34 -4.81
CA ILE A 195 11.87 1.91 -5.00
C ILE A 195 11.51 1.60 -6.47
N PRO A 196 10.48 2.23 -7.08
CA PRO A 196 10.17 1.95 -8.48
C PRO A 196 11.31 2.36 -9.43
N ARG A 197 12.09 3.41 -9.11
CA ARG A 197 13.29 3.75 -9.91
C ARG A 197 14.36 2.67 -9.87
N GLN A 198 14.60 2.07 -8.70
CA GLN A 198 15.56 0.97 -8.56
C GLN A 198 15.12 -0.27 -9.34
N LEU A 199 13.83 -0.63 -9.26
CA LEU A 199 13.27 -1.73 -10.06
C LEU A 199 13.38 -1.46 -11.56
N ALA A 200 12.96 -0.27 -12.00
CA ALA A 200 13.03 0.14 -13.40
C ALA A 200 14.46 0.13 -13.96
N GLY A 201 15.42 0.65 -13.19
CA GLY A 201 16.84 0.70 -13.60
C GLY A 201 17.53 -0.66 -13.63
N ALA A 202 16.93 -1.71 -13.08
CA ALA A 202 17.46 -3.06 -13.10
C ALA A 202 16.93 -3.92 -14.25
N LEU A 203 15.97 -3.41 -15.02
CA LEU A 203 15.45 -4.03 -16.24
C LEU A 203 16.41 -3.79 -17.43
N PRO A 204 16.41 -4.68 -18.43
CA PRO A 204 17.15 -4.44 -19.67
C PRO A 204 16.74 -3.12 -20.35
N GLU A 205 17.69 -2.53 -21.07
CA GLU A 205 17.40 -1.34 -21.86
C GLU A 205 16.33 -1.64 -22.92
N GLY A 206 15.41 -0.70 -23.12
CA GLY A 206 14.28 -0.86 -24.06
C GLY A 206 13.07 -1.61 -23.50
N THR A 207 13.14 -2.23 -22.32
CA THR A 207 11.99 -2.95 -21.73
C THR A 207 10.82 -2.02 -21.35
N LEU A 208 11.10 -0.81 -20.87
CA LEU A 208 10.06 0.10 -20.39
C LEU A 208 9.60 1.07 -21.48
N ARG A 209 8.33 0.96 -21.87
CA ARG A 209 7.66 1.88 -22.80
C ARG A 209 6.68 2.77 -22.05
N LEU A 210 7.12 3.99 -21.70
CA LEU A 210 6.27 4.99 -21.07
C LEU A 210 5.49 5.80 -22.13
N GLY A 211 4.33 6.34 -21.75
CA GLY A 211 3.45 7.07 -22.69
C GLY A 211 2.73 6.18 -23.71
N ALA A 212 2.86 4.85 -23.60
CA ALA A 212 2.18 3.86 -24.42
C ALA A 212 0.91 3.38 -23.69
N ARG A 213 -0.21 4.11 -23.85
CA ARG A 213 -1.48 3.72 -23.23
C ARG A 213 -2.09 2.53 -23.98
N VAL A 214 -2.44 1.47 -23.24
CA VAL A 214 -3.11 0.29 -23.79
C VAL A 214 -4.61 0.56 -23.94
N ALA A 215 -5.12 0.35 -25.14
CA ALA A 215 -6.53 0.45 -25.48
C ALA A 215 -7.29 -0.84 -25.13
N SER A 216 -6.78 -2.01 -25.54
CA SER A 216 -7.40 -3.32 -25.35
C SER A 216 -6.35 -4.43 -25.26
N VAL A 217 -6.75 -5.55 -24.65
CA VAL A 217 -6.05 -6.84 -24.76
C VAL A 217 -6.99 -7.79 -25.48
N GLU A 218 -6.57 -8.30 -26.63
CA GLU A 218 -7.37 -9.15 -27.50
C GLU A 218 -6.76 -10.56 -27.51
N GLY A 219 -7.56 -11.56 -27.13
CA GLY A 219 -7.13 -12.96 -27.24
C GLY A 219 -7.52 -13.51 -28.60
N GLN A 220 -6.54 -13.87 -29.43
CA GLN A 220 -6.82 -14.59 -30.68
C GLN A 220 -6.91 -16.11 -30.45
N SER A 221 -6.19 -16.61 -29.43
CA SER A 221 -6.27 -17.98 -28.90
C SER A 221 -5.78 -18.03 -27.45
N VAL A 222 -5.70 -19.21 -26.83
CA VAL A 222 -5.03 -19.40 -25.52
C VAL A 222 -3.51 -19.15 -25.62
N GLU A 223 -2.95 -19.29 -26.82
CA GLU A 223 -1.51 -19.29 -27.07
C GLU A 223 -1.01 -17.95 -27.63
N GLU A 224 -1.91 -17.05 -28.06
CA GLU A 224 -1.56 -15.77 -28.68
C GLU A 224 -2.50 -14.64 -28.20
N GLN A 225 -1.88 -13.61 -27.63
CA GLN A 225 -2.54 -12.38 -27.17
C GLN A 225 -1.98 -11.17 -27.94
N THR A 226 -2.87 -10.26 -28.33
CA THR A 226 -2.51 -8.98 -28.95
C THR A 226 -2.84 -7.83 -28.00
N VAL A 227 -1.84 -7.00 -27.68
CA VAL A 227 -2.00 -5.75 -26.94
C VAL A 227 -2.12 -4.60 -27.94
N ARG A 228 -3.27 -3.92 -27.96
CA ARG A 228 -3.44 -2.72 -28.80
C ARG A 228 -3.20 -1.45 -28.01
N LEU A 229 -2.38 -0.56 -28.56
CA LEU A 229 -2.15 0.77 -28.00
C LEU A 229 -3.14 1.79 -28.57
N GLU A 230 -3.38 2.88 -27.83
CA GLU A 230 -4.18 4.01 -28.33
C GLU A 230 -3.56 4.68 -29.57
N SER A 231 -2.27 4.46 -29.83
CA SER A 231 -1.59 4.88 -31.06
C SER A 231 -2.02 4.09 -32.31
N GLY A 232 -2.70 2.95 -32.13
CA GLY A 232 -3.03 1.99 -33.19
C GLY A 232 -1.99 0.89 -33.41
N GLU A 233 -0.86 0.94 -32.71
CA GLU A 233 0.15 -0.12 -32.70
C GLU A 233 -0.41 -1.39 -32.05
N ALA A 234 -0.12 -2.55 -32.64
CA ALA A 234 -0.48 -3.86 -32.13
C ALA A 234 0.80 -4.62 -31.77
N LEU A 235 0.79 -5.31 -30.62
CA LEU A 235 1.93 -6.03 -30.09
C LEU A 235 1.51 -7.44 -29.72
N ASP A 236 2.17 -8.44 -30.29
CA ASP A 236 1.79 -9.85 -30.10
C ASP A 236 2.71 -10.54 -29.10
N ALA A 237 2.11 -11.27 -28.15
CA ALA A 237 2.83 -12.07 -27.16
C ALA A 237 2.06 -13.33 -26.75
N PRO A 238 2.76 -14.41 -26.36
CA PRO A 238 2.15 -15.60 -25.77
C PRO A 238 1.40 -15.33 -24.46
N ALA A 239 1.83 -14.31 -23.69
CA ALA A 239 1.21 -13.96 -22.42
C ALA A 239 1.18 -12.45 -22.15
N VAL A 240 0.15 -12.02 -21.43
CA VAL A 240 -0.03 -10.64 -20.97
C VAL A 240 -0.31 -10.63 -19.48
N VAL A 241 0.43 -9.82 -18.73
CA VAL A 241 0.20 -9.55 -17.32
C VAL A 241 -0.45 -8.17 -17.18
N VAL A 242 -1.68 -8.12 -16.69
CA VAL A 242 -2.38 -6.87 -16.40
C VAL A 242 -2.12 -6.45 -14.95
N ALA A 243 -1.18 -5.53 -14.76
CA ALA A 243 -0.77 -5.00 -13.45
C ALA A 243 -1.33 -3.58 -13.19
N THR A 244 -2.58 -3.34 -13.60
CA THR A 244 -3.33 -2.11 -13.38
C THR A 244 -4.31 -2.23 -12.21
N GLU A 245 -4.94 -1.13 -11.80
CA GLU A 245 -6.05 -1.15 -10.86
C GLU A 245 -7.26 -1.93 -11.40
N ALA A 246 -8.07 -2.48 -10.49
CA ALA A 246 -9.18 -3.37 -10.84
C ALA A 246 -10.17 -2.80 -11.89
N PRO A 247 -10.60 -1.51 -11.83
CA PRO A 247 -11.44 -0.94 -12.87
C PRO A 247 -10.81 -0.96 -14.27
N GLU A 248 -9.52 -0.63 -14.37
CA GLU A 248 -8.79 -0.61 -15.64
C GLU A 248 -8.50 -2.03 -16.13
N ALA A 249 -8.13 -2.94 -15.23
CA ALA A 249 -7.92 -4.35 -15.58
C ALA A 249 -9.21 -4.94 -16.17
N ARG A 250 -10.35 -4.66 -15.53
CA ARG A 250 -11.66 -5.07 -16.04
C ARG A 250 -11.97 -4.43 -17.39
N ARG A 251 -11.65 -3.15 -17.59
CA ARG A 251 -11.83 -2.48 -18.89
C ARG A 251 -11.01 -3.15 -20.00
N LEU A 252 -9.77 -3.50 -19.70
CA LEU A 252 -8.82 -4.09 -20.66
C LEU A 252 -9.13 -5.55 -21.00
N LEU A 253 -9.67 -6.30 -20.04
CA LEU A 253 -9.94 -7.73 -20.19
C LEU A 253 -11.36 -8.04 -20.67
N LYS A 254 -12.30 -7.09 -20.58
CA LYS A 254 -13.63 -7.24 -21.16
C LYS A 254 -13.53 -7.48 -22.66
N ARG A 255 -14.05 -8.61 -23.10
CA ARG A 255 -14.28 -8.90 -24.51
C ARG A 255 -15.55 -8.16 -24.94
N ASP A 256 -15.42 -7.33 -25.97
CA ASP A 256 -16.54 -6.59 -26.58
C ASP A 256 -16.64 -7.03 -28.05
N ASP A 257 -16.69 -8.34 -28.25
CA ASP A 257 -16.72 -9.03 -29.54
C ASP A 257 -18.15 -9.31 -30.04
N GLY A 258 -19.18 -8.80 -29.34
CA GLY A 258 -20.58 -8.91 -29.77
C GLY A 258 -21.12 -10.36 -29.72
N HIS A 259 -20.34 -11.29 -29.16
CA HIS A 259 -20.69 -12.68 -28.96
C HIS A 259 -20.87 -12.94 -27.45
N PRO A 260 -22.11 -12.88 -26.91
CA PRO A 260 -22.38 -13.08 -25.48
C PRO A 260 -22.06 -14.49 -24.94
N GLU A 261 -21.54 -15.38 -25.79
CA GLU A 261 -21.08 -16.73 -25.41
C GLU A 261 -19.57 -16.78 -25.12
N ASP A 262 -18.82 -15.73 -25.51
CA ASP A 262 -17.36 -15.57 -25.30
C ASP A 262 -17.02 -14.60 -24.15
N ASP A 263 -18.04 -14.11 -23.44
CA ASP A 263 -17.91 -13.35 -22.19
C ASP A 263 -17.03 -14.11 -21.19
N ILE A 264 -16.17 -13.39 -20.46
CA ILE A 264 -15.33 -13.96 -19.38
C ILE A 264 -16.21 -14.86 -18.50
N HIS A 265 -15.78 -16.10 -18.23
CA HIS A 265 -16.52 -16.99 -17.34
C HIS A 265 -16.82 -16.25 -16.03
N PRO A 266 -18.01 -16.39 -15.42
CA PRO A 266 -18.35 -15.64 -14.20
C PRO A 266 -17.36 -15.83 -13.06
N GLU A 267 -16.64 -16.96 -13.02
CA GLU A 267 -15.53 -17.23 -12.09
C GLU A 267 -14.26 -16.39 -12.34
N ASP A 268 -14.09 -15.87 -13.55
CA ASP A 268 -12.95 -15.09 -14.01
C ASP A 268 -13.26 -13.57 -14.12
N ASP A 269 -14.53 -13.13 -13.98
CA ASP A 269 -14.85 -11.68 -13.96
C ASP A 269 -14.25 -11.02 -12.72
N ILE A 270 -13.63 -9.86 -12.94
CA ILE A 270 -13.11 -9.03 -11.86
C ILE A 270 -14.32 -8.33 -11.23
N PRO A 271 -14.71 -8.67 -9.99
CA PRO A 271 -15.89 -8.08 -9.38
C PRO A 271 -15.68 -6.56 -9.25
N PRO A 272 -16.77 -5.75 -9.33
CA PRO A 272 -16.68 -4.33 -9.02
C PRO A 272 -16.04 -4.12 -7.65
N ALA A 273 -14.80 -3.64 -7.64
CA ALA A 273 -14.08 -3.38 -6.41
C ALA A 273 -14.33 -1.93 -5.99
N ALA A 274 -14.91 -1.75 -4.81
CA ALA A 274 -14.90 -0.44 -4.16
C ALA A 274 -13.46 -0.12 -3.74
N HIS A 275 -12.93 1.02 -4.20
CA HIS A 275 -11.67 1.53 -3.69
C HIS A 275 -11.88 2.14 -2.30
N ARG A 276 -10.80 2.22 -1.55
CA ARG A 276 -10.76 2.95 -0.28
C ARG A 276 -9.93 4.20 -0.48
N SER A 277 -10.46 5.31 0.01
CA SER A 277 -9.84 6.62 -0.15
C SER A 277 -9.16 7.03 1.14
N THR A 278 -8.16 7.90 1.01
CA THR A 278 -7.53 8.58 2.14
C THR A 278 -7.11 9.96 1.68
N ALA A 279 -7.11 10.92 2.61
CA ALA A 279 -6.47 12.21 2.44
C ALA A 279 -5.27 12.31 3.40
N THR A 280 -4.27 13.09 3.02
CA THR A 280 -3.14 13.40 3.89
C THR A 280 -2.90 14.89 3.91
N VAL A 281 -2.86 15.48 5.10
CA VAL A 281 -2.52 16.89 5.28
C VAL A 281 -1.09 17.00 5.78
N TYR A 282 -0.25 17.70 5.02
CA TYR A 282 1.14 17.93 5.38
C TYR A 282 1.33 19.31 6.01
N PHE A 283 2.20 19.38 7.02
CA PHE A 283 2.61 20.63 7.64
C PHE A 283 4.13 20.74 7.71
N ALA A 284 4.64 21.94 7.47
CA ALA A 284 5.99 22.33 7.86
C ALA A 284 5.96 23.02 9.23
N ALA A 285 6.73 22.49 10.18
CA ALA A 285 6.89 23.07 11.51
C ALA A 285 8.34 23.50 11.75
N GLY A 286 8.55 24.49 12.63
CA GLY A 286 9.90 24.87 13.06
C GLY A 286 10.56 23.88 14.01
N ARG A 287 9.76 23.08 14.72
CA ARG A 287 10.21 21.99 15.58
C ARG A 287 9.21 20.84 15.50
N ALA A 288 9.70 19.61 15.49
CA ALA A 288 8.85 18.44 15.57
C ALA A 288 8.11 18.38 16.93
N PRO A 289 6.86 17.90 16.97
CA PRO A 289 6.13 17.70 18.24
C PRO A 289 6.70 16.57 19.10
N THR A 290 7.55 15.73 18.53
CA THR A 290 8.30 14.65 19.19
C THR A 290 9.66 14.53 18.53
N ASP A 291 10.67 14.06 19.26
CA ASP A 291 12.00 13.75 18.72
C ASP A 291 12.08 12.29 18.21
N GLU A 292 10.99 11.53 18.31
CA GLU A 292 10.95 10.11 17.97
C GLU A 292 10.47 9.85 16.53
N ALA A 293 11.05 8.85 15.89
CA ALA A 293 10.61 8.31 14.60
C ALA A 293 9.42 7.34 14.78
N VAL A 294 8.33 7.80 15.37
CA VAL A 294 7.20 6.93 15.80
C VAL A 294 5.89 7.30 15.11
N LEU A 295 5.02 6.29 14.96
CA LEU A 295 3.64 6.50 14.50
C LEU A 295 2.76 6.92 15.69
N MET A 296 1.98 7.99 15.53
CA MET A 296 1.00 8.45 16.49
C MET A 296 -0.40 8.07 16.02
N LEU A 297 -1.19 7.43 16.88
CA LEU A 297 -2.52 6.90 16.59
C LEU A 297 -3.58 7.69 17.35
N ASN A 298 -4.73 7.92 16.70
CA ASN A 298 -5.91 8.43 17.36
C ASN A 298 -6.63 7.30 18.12
N GLY A 299 -6.39 7.19 19.43
CA GLY A 299 -7.06 6.19 20.28
C GLY A 299 -8.44 6.61 20.78
N ASP A 300 -8.94 7.78 20.37
CA ASP A 300 -10.16 8.39 20.92
C ASP A 300 -11.43 8.01 20.16
N GLY A 301 -11.53 6.76 19.72
CA GLY A 301 -12.75 6.21 19.13
C GLY A 301 -13.25 6.94 17.88
N GLY A 302 -12.34 7.45 17.05
CA GLY A 302 -12.69 8.16 15.81
C GLY A 302 -13.04 9.64 16.01
N ALA A 303 -12.71 10.24 17.16
CA ALA A 303 -12.88 11.67 17.37
C ALA A 303 -12.03 12.48 16.37
N GLY A 304 -12.65 13.41 15.67
CA GLY A 304 -11.99 14.29 14.70
C GLY A 304 -11.51 13.58 13.42
N PRO A 305 -11.02 14.33 12.42
CA PRO A 305 -10.66 13.76 11.12
C PRO A 305 -9.36 12.93 11.12
N VAL A 306 -8.44 13.16 12.05
CA VAL A 306 -7.11 12.54 12.05
C VAL A 306 -7.19 11.10 12.54
N ASN A 307 -6.71 10.17 11.72
CA ASN A 307 -6.52 8.77 12.10
C ASN A 307 -5.11 8.53 12.65
N THR A 308 -4.08 8.99 11.94
CA THR A 308 -2.69 8.89 12.37
C THR A 308 -1.89 10.15 12.09
N VAL A 309 -0.83 10.36 12.87
CA VAL A 309 0.16 11.40 12.64
C VAL A 309 1.55 10.76 12.61
N THR A 310 2.39 11.23 11.72
CA THR A 310 3.81 10.91 11.73
C THR A 310 4.63 12.14 11.40
N VAL A 311 5.91 12.13 11.79
CA VAL A 311 6.89 13.15 11.45
C VAL A 311 7.91 12.50 10.52
N PRO A 312 7.69 12.45 9.18
CA PRO A 312 8.58 11.71 8.28
C PRO A 312 10.04 12.20 8.33
N SER A 313 10.28 13.46 8.66
CA SER A 313 11.63 14.01 8.84
C SER A 313 12.37 13.47 10.07
N ASN A 314 11.66 12.94 11.07
CA ASN A 314 12.30 12.22 12.19
C ASN A 314 12.77 10.83 11.77
N VAL A 315 12.08 10.23 10.81
CA VAL A 315 12.43 8.90 10.26
C VAL A 315 13.55 9.03 9.25
N GLN A 316 13.46 10.04 8.39
CA GLN A 316 14.43 10.35 7.35
C GLN A 316 14.75 11.85 7.33
N PRO A 317 15.89 12.29 7.89
CA PRO A 317 16.25 13.70 7.99
C PRO A 317 16.23 14.46 6.67
N ALA A 318 16.52 13.78 5.55
CA ALA A 318 16.49 14.38 4.22
C ALA A 318 15.10 14.85 3.74
N TYR A 319 14.02 14.51 4.46
CA TYR A 319 12.65 14.87 4.07
C TYR A 319 12.24 16.28 4.49
N ALA A 320 13.09 17.01 5.22
CA ALA A 320 12.88 18.41 5.55
C ALA A 320 14.19 19.21 5.43
N PRO A 321 14.12 20.52 5.14
CA PRO A 321 15.26 21.42 5.29
C PRO A 321 15.79 21.44 6.75
N PRO A 322 17.03 21.90 6.97
CA PRO A 322 17.52 22.18 8.31
C PRO A 322 16.55 23.06 9.11
N ASP A 323 16.44 22.78 10.42
CA ASP A 323 15.57 23.51 11.36
C ASP A 323 14.07 23.50 10.98
N LYS A 324 13.64 22.49 10.22
CA LYS A 324 12.25 22.22 9.89
C LYS A 324 11.90 20.76 10.16
N ALA A 325 10.63 20.53 10.46
CA ALA A 325 10.04 19.20 10.53
C ALA A 325 8.90 19.10 9.52
N LEU A 326 8.85 17.97 8.82
CA LEU A 326 7.70 17.57 8.00
C LEU A 326 6.77 16.75 8.87
N ILE A 327 5.51 17.15 8.94
CA ILE A 327 4.45 16.47 9.70
C ILE A 327 3.40 16.00 8.70
N SER A 328 2.92 14.78 8.85
CA SER A 328 1.93 14.14 8.00
C SER A 328 0.78 13.66 8.88
N ALA A 329 -0.43 14.15 8.62
CA ALA A 329 -1.66 13.71 9.28
C ALA A 329 -2.55 12.99 8.26
N SER A 330 -2.83 11.71 8.51
CA SER A 330 -3.69 10.88 7.67
C SER A 330 -5.15 10.97 8.11
N VAL A 331 -6.04 11.07 7.13
CA VAL A 331 -7.50 11.09 7.27
C VAL A 331 -8.06 9.95 6.42
N LEU A 332 -8.96 9.14 7.00
CA LEU A 332 -9.61 8.04 6.28
C LEU A 332 -10.74 8.56 5.39
N GLY A 333 -10.96 7.89 4.27
CA GLY A 333 -12.00 8.26 3.29
C GLY A 333 -11.60 9.40 2.36
N ALA A 334 -12.59 9.88 1.60
CA ALA A 334 -12.48 11.06 0.75
C ALA A 334 -13.33 12.17 1.38
N PRO A 335 -12.73 13.07 2.18
CA PRO A 335 -13.47 14.17 2.81
C PRO A 335 -14.20 14.99 1.74
N SER A 336 -15.48 15.29 1.97
CA SER A 336 -16.27 16.17 1.10
C SER A 336 -15.98 17.66 1.32
N ALA A 337 -15.27 17.98 2.41
CA ALA A 337 -14.81 19.32 2.73
C ALA A 337 -13.76 19.80 1.73
N SER A 338 -13.67 21.12 1.54
CA SER A 338 -12.55 21.73 0.80
C SER A 338 -11.21 21.46 1.50
N ASP A 339 -10.11 21.60 0.76
CA ASP A 339 -8.75 21.46 1.30
C ASP A 339 -8.53 22.41 2.49
N GLU A 340 -9.01 23.65 2.42
CA GLU A 340 -8.90 24.63 3.50
C GLU A 340 -9.69 24.21 4.75
N GLU A 341 -10.91 23.72 4.58
CA GLU A 341 -11.75 23.24 5.69
C GLU A 341 -11.15 21.99 6.34
N LEU A 342 -10.65 21.05 5.54
CA LEU A 342 -9.97 19.86 6.02
C LEU A 342 -8.69 20.23 6.79
N GLN A 343 -7.87 21.13 6.24
CA GLN A 343 -6.68 21.64 6.91
C GLN A 343 -7.01 22.31 8.24
N ALA A 344 -8.08 23.11 8.30
CA ALA A 344 -8.53 23.75 9.54
C ALA A 344 -9.02 22.73 10.58
N ALA A 345 -9.79 21.72 10.16
CA ALA A 345 -10.29 20.66 11.03
C ALA A 345 -9.14 19.78 11.58
N VAL A 346 -8.20 19.39 10.72
CA VAL A 346 -6.98 18.67 11.12
C VAL A 346 -6.15 19.51 12.07
N ARG A 347 -5.87 20.78 11.75
CA ARG A 347 -5.12 21.69 12.64
C ARG A 347 -5.77 21.82 14.01
N LYS A 348 -7.10 21.96 14.07
CA LYS A 348 -7.86 22.04 15.32
C LYS A 348 -7.66 20.79 16.17
N GLN A 349 -7.69 19.60 15.58
CA GLN A 349 -7.43 18.37 16.31
C GLN A 349 -5.96 18.24 16.72
N LEU A 350 -5.01 18.55 15.84
CA LEU A 350 -3.58 18.49 16.19
C LEU A 350 -3.25 19.46 17.32
N ARG A 351 -3.94 20.60 17.42
CA ARG A 351 -3.82 21.52 18.55
C ARG A 351 -4.26 20.89 19.88
N SER A 352 -5.24 19.99 19.90
CA SER A 352 -5.59 19.30 21.15
C SER A 352 -4.53 18.27 21.56
N TRP A 353 -3.79 17.72 20.60
CA TRP A 353 -2.72 16.75 20.86
C TRP A 353 -1.38 17.40 21.27
N PHE A 354 -1.02 18.51 20.64
CA PHE A 354 0.32 19.11 20.75
C PHE A 354 0.32 20.54 21.30
N GLY A 355 -0.85 21.09 21.63
CA GLY A 355 -1.02 22.43 22.17
C GLY A 355 -0.86 23.55 21.14
N ALA A 356 -0.70 24.78 21.65
CA ALA A 356 -0.75 26.00 20.84
C ALA A 356 0.37 26.14 19.79
N GLY A 357 1.46 25.37 19.90
CA GLY A 357 2.56 25.38 18.92
C GLY A 357 2.13 25.00 17.51
N VAL A 358 1.02 24.27 17.37
CA VAL A 358 0.43 23.87 16.08
C VAL A 358 -0.03 25.08 15.25
N GLU A 359 -0.36 26.21 15.86
CA GLU A 359 -0.74 27.42 15.11
C GLU A 359 0.41 27.96 14.26
N GLY A 360 1.66 27.72 14.68
CA GLY A 360 2.85 28.08 13.91
C GLY A 360 3.16 27.13 12.74
N TRP A 361 2.41 26.03 12.59
CA TRP A 361 2.64 25.07 11.52
C TRP A 361 2.07 25.60 10.20
N ARG A 362 2.86 25.58 9.14
CA ARG A 362 2.39 26.00 7.82
C ARG A 362 1.91 24.79 7.05
N ALA A 363 0.64 24.78 6.65
CA ALA A 363 0.14 23.74 5.76
C ALA A 363 0.94 23.77 4.45
N LEU A 364 1.33 22.58 3.99
CA LEU A 364 1.91 22.38 2.66
C LEU A 364 0.77 22.05 1.71
N ARG A 365 0.91 22.46 0.45
CA ARG A 365 -0.11 22.23 -0.56
C ARG A 365 -0.38 20.71 -0.64
N THR A 366 -1.66 20.38 -0.48
CA THR A 366 -2.24 19.04 -0.62
C THR A 366 -2.21 18.58 -2.06
#